data_AF-A0A8H5HLC9-F1
#
_entry.id   AF-A0A8H5HLC9-F1
#
_cell.length_a   1.000
_cell.length_b   1.000
_cell.length_c   1.000
_cell.angle_alpha   90.00
_cell.angle_beta   90.00
_cell.angle_gamma   90.00
#
_symmetry.space_group_name_H-M   'P 1'
#
loop_
_entity.id
_entity.type
_entity.pdbx_description
1 polymer ?
#
loop_
_entity_poly.entity_id
_entity_poly.type
_entity_poly.pdbx_seq_one_letter_code
_entity_poly.pdbx_strand_id
1 'polypeptide(L)'
;MGLYLLDYGAGNVQSLANSLSKLGHSFTWISAPEDFHKATSLIFPGVGAFGTAIEYLTRKGLLEPLREYIQSGKPYFGICIGMQVLFQSSSESPGFNGLGIVPAVIDRFDDSDKSVPHIGWNSAELVQTLNVESSYYYFVHSYCAKCSPNDQTDFAKWTYTATQYGQELFVSSVRRGNIFGTQFHPEKSGSAGLALIDDWLKKPEIEKSKQASQTQSAHLVKSKDNLTKRIIACMDVRTDDGGNLVVTKGDQYDVREKVSSSSPVQVQTGGAVRNLGKPVDLAFKYYAAGADEICLLNITSFRQSPLQDQPMIAVVRAAAERVFVPLTIGGGIKDTIDPDGTKHSALDVASEYFRAGADKVSIGSDAVYAAEKLLGSGRSRGDGKSSIEMIALAYGNQAVVVSIDPRRIFVDASTYDGPHKDELVHGLTESRDEGKSWWYACTVSGGRETRSISACQLARAVEALGAGEILVNSIDRDGTGQGFDLDLLRLIKGNVKIPVVASSGAGKAEHFLEVFQETGVEAALAAGIFHREEVEIREVKEFLKSKDTKVRTSI
;
A
#
# COMPACT_ATOMS: atom_id res chain seq x y z
N MET A 1 -9.94 -6.46 -30.84
CA MET A 1 -8.60 -6.56 -30.21
C MET A 1 -8.69 -7.64 -29.16
N GLY A 2 -7.81 -8.65 -29.20
CA GLY A 2 -7.79 -9.72 -28.19
C GLY A 2 -6.93 -9.28 -27.02
N LEU A 3 -7.46 -8.43 -26.14
CA LEU A 3 -6.78 -8.00 -24.91
C LEU A 3 -6.87 -9.12 -23.88
N TYR A 4 -5.72 -9.59 -23.40
CA TYR A 4 -5.65 -10.61 -22.37
C TYR A 4 -4.94 -10.09 -21.12
N LEU A 5 -5.34 -10.61 -19.97
CA LEU A 5 -4.70 -10.37 -18.67
C LEU A 5 -4.13 -11.66 -18.13
N LEU A 6 -2.88 -11.62 -17.69
CA LEU A 6 -2.26 -12.72 -16.99
C LEU A 6 -2.42 -12.52 -15.48
N ASP A 7 -3.14 -13.43 -14.83
CA ASP A 7 -3.19 -13.53 -13.37
C ASP A 7 -2.34 -14.72 -12.91
N TYR A 8 -1.38 -14.46 -12.02
CA TYR A 8 -0.55 -15.50 -11.42
C TYR A 8 -1.02 -15.91 -10.01
N GLY A 9 -2.23 -15.49 -9.62
CA GLY A 9 -2.93 -15.97 -8.43
C GLY A 9 -2.55 -15.26 -7.14
N ALA A 10 -1.76 -14.18 -7.20
CA ALA A 10 -1.43 -13.33 -6.07
C ALA A 10 -1.76 -11.86 -6.35
N GLY A 11 -2.42 -11.23 -5.37
CA GLY A 11 -2.57 -9.79 -5.31
C GLY A 11 -3.90 -9.26 -5.82
N ASN A 12 -3.95 -7.93 -5.95
CA ASN A 12 -5.12 -7.18 -6.37
C ASN A 12 -5.19 -7.00 -7.89
N VAL A 13 -5.42 -8.10 -8.63
CA VAL A 13 -5.64 -8.02 -10.08
C VAL A 13 -6.99 -7.35 -10.43
N GLN A 14 -7.91 -7.30 -9.46
CA GLN A 14 -9.24 -6.73 -9.64
C GLN A 14 -9.19 -5.22 -9.92
N SER A 15 -8.23 -4.48 -9.34
CA SER A 15 -8.11 -3.04 -9.60
C SER A 15 -7.75 -2.72 -11.05
N LEU A 16 -6.89 -3.54 -11.67
CA LEU A 16 -6.63 -3.40 -13.10
C LEU A 16 -7.87 -3.77 -13.92
N ALA A 17 -8.56 -4.86 -13.59
CA ALA A 17 -9.79 -5.26 -14.26
C ALA A 17 -10.88 -4.16 -14.21
N ASN A 18 -11.03 -3.52 -13.05
CA ASN A 18 -11.94 -2.40 -12.85
C ASN A 18 -11.51 -1.17 -13.65
N SER A 19 -10.22 -0.88 -13.70
CA SER A 19 -9.66 0.22 -14.51
C SER A 19 -9.95 0.02 -16.00
N LEU A 20 -9.76 -1.20 -16.52
CA LEU A 20 -10.08 -1.52 -17.91
C LEU A 20 -11.57 -1.40 -18.20
N SER A 21 -12.42 -1.89 -17.30
CA SER A 21 -13.87 -1.76 -17.41
C SER A 21 -14.31 -0.30 -17.40
N LYS A 22 -13.71 0.52 -16.52
CA LYS A 22 -13.95 1.97 -16.43
C LYS A 22 -13.55 2.71 -17.72
N LEU A 23 -12.49 2.27 -18.38
CA LEU A 23 -12.02 2.80 -19.66
C LEU A 23 -12.81 2.23 -20.86
N GLY A 24 -13.76 1.32 -20.64
CA GLY A 24 -14.60 0.74 -21.71
C GLY A 24 -13.92 -0.39 -22.49
N HIS A 25 -12.90 -1.03 -21.92
CA HIS A 25 -12.21 -2.15 -22.54
C HIS A 25 -12.63 -3.49 -21.95
N SER A 26 -13.05 -4.41 -22.81
CA SER A 26 -13.23 -5.83 -22.46
C SER A 26 -11.91 -6.58 -22.55
N PHE A 27 -11.74 -7.60 -21.72
CA PHE A 27 -10.55 -8.45 -21.72
C PHE A 27 -10.88 -9.91 -21.38
N THR A 28 -9.93 -10.80 -21.64
CA THR A 28 -10.01 -12.23 -21.29
C THR A 28 -8.85 -12.62 -20.39
N TRP A 29 -9.09 -13.44 -19.38
CA TRP A 29 -8.01 -13.99 -18.56
C TRP A 29 -7.21 -15.06 -19.31
N ILE A 30 -5.89 -15.06 -19.16
CA ILE A 30 -5.06 -16.21 -19.52
C ILE A 30 -5.36 -17.31 -18.50
N SER A 31 -5.95 -18.40 -18.96
CA SER A 31 -6.31 -19.55 -18.13
C SER A 31 -5.47 -20.79 -18.45
N ALA A 32 -4.94 -20.86 -19.67
CA ALA A 32 -4.12 -21.95 -20.15
C ALA A 32 -3.08 -21.45 -21.19
N PRO A 33 -2.01 -22.22 -21.46
CA PRO A 33 -0.99 -21.87 -22.46
C PRO A 33 -1.52 -21.46 -23.84
N GLU A 34 -2.62 -22.06 -24.28
CA GLU A 34 -3.19 -21.83 -25.62
C GLU A 34 -3.79 -20.43 -25.78
N ASP A 35 -4.10 -19.75 -24.68
CA ASP A 35 -4.67 -18.41 -24.69
C ASP A 35 -3.67 -17.35 -25.19
N PHE A 36 -2.37 -17.57 -25.03
CA PHE A 36 -1.33 -16.67 -25.55
C PHE A 36 -1.37 -16.54 -27.08
N HIS A 37 -1.75 -17.60 -27.80
CA HIS A 37 -1.87 -17.55 -29.26
C HIS A 37 -3.02 -16.65 -29.71
N LYS A 38 -4.11 -16.61 -28.93
CA LYS A 38 -5.32 -15.79 -29.18
C LYS A 38 -5.10 -14.32 -28.83
N ALA A 39 -4.22 -14.03 -27.88
CA ALA A 39 -3.94 -12.67 -27.45
C ALA A 39 -3.30 -11.86 -28.57
N THR A 40 -3.82 -10.65 -28.81
CA THR A 40 -3.23 -9.63 -29.69
C THR A 40 -2.58 -8.50 -28.88
N SER A 41 -2.92 -8.39 -27.60
CA SER A 41 -2.21 -7.55 -26.61
C SER A 41 -2.33 -8.22 -25.25
N LEU A 42 -1.26 -8.17 -24.45
CA LEU A 42 -1.20 -8.80 -23.14
C LEU A 42 -0.82 -7.76 -22.08
N ILE A 43 -1.58 -7.71 -20.99
CA ILE A 43 -1.18 -7.01 -19.76
C ILE A 43 -0.88 -8.07 -18.70
N PHE A 44 0.28 -7.95 -18.05
CA PHE A 44 0.66 -8.78 -16.93
C PHE A 44 0.79 -7.88 -15.69
N PRO A 45 -0.27 -7.77 -14.85
CA PRO A 45 -0.17 -7.16 -13.53
C PRO A 45 0.50 -8.06 -12.50
N GLY A 46 1.12 -7.48 -11.47
CA GLY A 46 1.44 -8.26 -10.29
C GLY A 46 1.96 -7.50 -9.09
N VAL A 47 1.52 -7.93 -7.90
CA VAL A 47 2.05 -7.54 -6.58
C VAL A 47 2.46 -8.81 -5.82
N GLY A 48 3.64 -8.81 -5.23
CA GLY A 48 4.11 -9.98 -4.49
C GLY A 48 5.62 -10.12 -4.58
N ALA A 49 6.10 -11.33 -4.29
CA ALA A 49 7.50 -11.68 -4.42
C ALA A 49 7.82 -12.24 -5.81
N PHE A 50 8.99 -11.89 -6.34
CA PHE A 50 9.51 -12.34 -7.63
C PHE A 50 9.52 -13.87 -7.76
N GLY A 51 10.06 -14.57 -6.74
CA GLY A 51 10.15 -16.04 -6.74
C GLY A 51 8.79 -16.72 -6.83
N THR A 52 7.79 -16.23 -6.08
CA THR A 52 6.42 -16.75 -6.10
C THR A 52 5.79 -16.63 -7.48
N ALA A 53 6.02 -15.51 -8.19
CA ALA A 53 5.51 -15.32 -9.54
C ALA A 53 6.16 -16.28 -10.55
N ILE A 54 7.49 -16.42 -10.52
CA ILE A 54 8.22 -17.36 -11.38
C ILE A 54 7.82 -18.80 -11.10
N GLU A 55 7.71 -19.19 -9.82
CA GLU A 55 7.27 -20.52 -9.42
C GLU A 55 5.86 -20.82 -9.92
N TYR A 56 4.93 -19.88 -9.78
CA TYR A 56 3.57 -20.04 -10.29
C TYR A 56 3.55 -20.23 -11.80
N LEU A 57 4.20 -19.34 -12.55
CA LEU A 57 4.25 -19.38 -14.01
C LEU A 57 4.86 -20.70 -14.49
N THR A 58 5.90 -21.19 -13.82
CA THR A 58 6.56 -22.46 -14.12
C THR A 58 5.63 -23.64 -13.84
N ARG A 59 5.04 -23.70 -12.63
CA ARG A 59 4.14 -24.77 -12.21
C ARG A 59 2.88 -24.88 -13.07
N LYS A 60 2.38 -23.75 -13.56
CA LYS A 60 1.21 -23.68 -14.46
C LYS A 60 1.57 -23.86 -15.94
N GLY A 61 2.85 -24.01 -16.29
CA GLY A 61 3.30 -24.14 -17.68
C GLY A 61 3.10 -22.88 -18.51
N LEU A 62 3.03 -21.70 -17.88
CA LEU A 62 2.78 -20.41 -18.53
C LEU A 62 4.07 -19.64 -18.86
N LEU A 63 5.21 -20.02 -18.26
CA LEU A 63 6.47 -19.27 -18.42
C LEU A 63 7.02 -19.30 -19.86
N GLU A 64 7.11 -20.47 -20.49
CA GLU A 64 7.57 -20.59 -21.88
C GLU A 64 6.59 -19.96 -22.88
N PRO A 65 5.25 -20.21 -22.80
CA PRO A 65 4.28 -19.51 -23.65
C PRO A 65 4.32 -17.98 -23.54
N LEU A 66 4.58 -17.45 -22.33
CA LEU A 66 4.77 -16.01 -22.12
C LEU A 66 6.03 -15.51 -22.85
N ARG A 67 7.13 -16.27 -22.78
CA ARG A 67 8.38 -15.93 -23.49
C ARG A 67 8.16 -15.92 -25.01
N GLU A 68 7.51 -16.94 -25.55
CA GLU A 68 7.16 -17.04 -26.97
C GLU A 68 6.23 -15.90 -27.41
N TYR A 69 5.24 -15.56 -26.60
CA TYR A 69 4.34 -14.42 -26.87
C TYR A 69 5.13 -13.12 -27.03
N ILE A 70 6.04 -12.82 -26.10
CA ILE A 70 6.84 -11.60 -26.15
C ILE A 70 7.77 -11.61 -27.37
N GLN A 71 8.41 -12.75 -27.67
CA GLN A 71 9.29 -12.90 -28.83
C GLN A 71 8.57 -12.77 -30.18
N SER A 72 7.26 -13.07 -30.21
CA SER A 72 6.44 -12.91 -31.42
C SER A 72 6.25 -11.45 -31.87
N GLY A 73 6.64 -10.47 -31.04
CA GLY A 73 6.51 -9.04 -31.34
C GLY A 73 5.12 -8.46 -31.02
N LYS A 74 4.23 -9.25 -30.41
CA LYS A 74 2.91 -8.78 -29.97
C LYS A 74 3.01 -7.89 -28.72
N PRO A 75 2.20 -6.82 -28.60
CA PRO A 75 2.27 -5.88 -27.49
C PRO A 75 2.17 -6.51 -26.09
N TYR A 76 3.16 -6.20 -25.24
CA TYR A 76 3.22 -6.61 -23.83
C TYR A 76 3.30 -5.39 -22.92
N PHE A 77 2.47 -5.38 -21.87
CA PHE A 77 2.54 -4.39 -20.79
C PHE A 77 2.68 -5.09 -19.43
N GLY A 78 3.87 -5.05 -18.84
CA GLY A 78 4.13 -5.56 -17.49
C GLY A 78 4.00 -4.48 -16.42
N ILE A 79 3.29 -4.76 -15.32
CA ILE A 79 3.11 -3.83 -14.20
C ILE A 79 3.71 -4.44 -12.93
N CYS A 80 4.59 -3.70 -12.26
CA CYS A 80 5.37 -4.11 -11.08
C CYS A 80 6.04 -5.48 -11.27
N ILE A 81 5.48 -6.57 -10.73
CA ILE A 81 6.05 -7.90 -10.93
C ILE A 81 6.04 -8.31 -12.39
N GLY A 82 5.02 -7.93 -13.16
CA GLY A 82 5.02 -8.13 -14.61
C GLY A 82 6.21 -7.46 -15.30
N MET A 83 6.62 -6.27 -14.84
CA MET A 83 7.85 -5.65 -15.34
C MET A 83 9.08 -6.44 -14.87
N GLN A 84 9.15 -6.80 -13.59
CA GLN A 84 10.33 -7.43 -13.00
C GLN A 84 10.61 -8.82 -13.58
N VAL A 85 9.60 -9.63 -13.92
CA VAL A 85 9.82 -10.95 -14.53
C VAL A 85 10.52 -10.88 -15.89
N LEU A 86 10.55 -9.73 -16.56
CA LEU A 86 11.33 -9.53 -17.80
C LEU A 86 12.85 -9.60 -17.55
N PHE A 87 13.29 -9.31 -16.32
CA PHE A 87 14.69 -9.25 -15.93
C PHE A 87 15.29 -10.64 -15.76
N GLN A 88 16.61 -10.69 -15.58
CA GLN A 88 17.34 -11.94 -15.43
C GLN A 88 17.02 -12.63 -14.11
N SER A 89 17.02 -11.88 -13.00
CA SER A 89 16.80 -12.40 -11.66
C SER A 89 16.47 -11.27 -10.67
N SER A 90 16.11 -11.64 -9.43
CA SER A 90 15.92 -10.72 -8.32
C SER A 90 16.66 -11.24 -7.08
N SER A 91 17.34 -10.36 -6.35
CA SER A 91 17.96 -10.73 -5.07
C SER A 91 16.94 -11.01 -3.96
N GLU A 92 15.66 -10.67 -4.17
CA GLU A 92 14.56 -11.09 -3.29
C GLU A 92 14.41 -12.61 -3.21
N SER A 93 14.72 -13.32 -4.30
CA SER A 93 14.50 -14.76 -4.40
C SER A 93 15.68 -15.44 -5.11
N PRO A 94 16.82 -15.59 -4.42
CA PRO A 94 18.00 -16.25 -4.98
C PRO A 94 17.67 -17.65 -5.48
N GLY A 95 18.10 -17.97 -6.70
CA GLY A 95 17.85 -19.27 -7.35
C GLY A 95 16.68 -19.29 -8.34
N PHE A 96 15.83 -18.25 -8.37
CA PHE A 96 14.83 -18.07 -9.42
C PHE A 96 15.36 -17.18 -10.54
N ASN A 97 15.15 -17.62 -11.78
CA ASN A 97 15.45 -16.82 -12.98
C ASN A 97 14.16 -16.31 -13.60
N GLY A 98 14.19 -15.04 -14.05
CA GLY A 98 13.10 -14.47 -14.84
C GLY A 98 13.14 -14.93 -16.29
N LEU A 99 12.50 -14.14 -17.15
CA LEU A 99 12.49 -14.39 -18.59
C LEU A 99 13.86 -14.14 -19.25
N GLY A 100 14.73 -13.33 -18.61
CA GLY A 100 16.08 -13.03 -19.11
C GLY A 100 16.08 -12.13 -20.34
N ILE A 101 15.00 -11.38 -20.58
CA ILE A 101 14.85 -10.49 -21.73
C ILE A 101 15.61 -9.18 -21.48
N VAL A 102 15.55 -8.66 -20.26
CA VAL A 102 16.33 -7.51 -19.80
C VAL A 102 17.56 -8.04 -19.04
N PRO A 103 18.80 -7.77 -19.52
CA PRO A 103 20.02 -8.34 -18.96
C PRO A 103 20.48 -7.56 -17.72
N ALA A 104 19.63 -7.51 -16.69
CA ALA A 104 19.90 -6.84 -15.42
C ALA A 104 19.24 -7.61 -14.27
N VAL A 105 19.69 -7.31 -13.05
CA VAL A 105 19.18 -7.88 -11.80
C VAL A 105 18.32 -6.85 -11.10
N ILE A 106 17.22 -7.32 -10.50
CA ILE A 106 16.42 -6.53 -9.58
C ILE A 106 17.02 -6.66 -8.17
N ASP A 107 17.35 -5.53 -7.53
CA ASP A 107 18.00 -5.49 -6.23
C ASP A 107 17.26 -4.66 -5.18
N ARG A 108 17.44 -5.00 -3.91
CA ARG A 108 16.86 -4.26 -2.79
C ARG A 108 17.41 -2.84 -2.72
N PHE A 109 16.57 -1.87 -2.42
CA PHE A 109 17.03 -0.55 -2.01
C PHE A 109 17.92 -0.62 -0.76
N ASP A 110 18.88 0.28 -0.69
CA ASP A 110 19.61 0.58 0.53
C ASP A 110 18.70 1.36 1.49
N ASP A 111 18.72 1.03 2.79
CA ASP A 111 17.89 1.66 3.83
C ASP A 111 18.70 2.52 4.82
N SER A 112 19.92 2.92 4.42
CA SER A 112 20.73 3.81 5.25
C SER A 112 20.19 5.23 5.28
N ASP A 113 19.64 5.72 4.16
CA ASP A 113 19.20 7.11 3.97
C ASP A 113 17.69 7.30 3.83
N LYS A 114 16.92 6.21 3.74
CA LYS A 114 15.47 6.21 3.50
C LYS A 114 14.82 4.95 4.05
N SER A 115 13.49 4.97 4.12
CA SER A 115 12.74 3.78 4.50
C SER A 115 12.59 2.77 3.35
N VAL A 116 12.54 1.47 3.65
CA VAL A 116 12.32 0.44 2.62
C VAL A 116 11.28 -0.55 3.15
N PRO A 117 10.17 -0.83 2.44
CA PRO A 117 9.86 -0.52 1.03
C PRO A 117 9.67 0.96 0.69
N HIS A 118 9.86 1.29 -0.59
CA HIS A 118 9.40 2.54 -1.21
C HIS A 118 7.87 2.46 -1.34
N ILE A 119 7.15 3.17 -0.46
CA ILE A 119 5.68 3.24 -0.44
C ILE A 119 5.26 4.71 -0.59
N GLY A 120 4.71 5.05 -1.76
CA GLY A 120 4.13 6.37 -1.96
C GLY A 120 4.16 6.85 -3.39
N TRP A 121 3.98 8.16 -3.56
CA TRP A 121 3.88 8.78 -4.87
C TRP A 121 5.18 9.46 -5.22
N ASN A 122 5.76 9.08 -6.35
CA ASN A 122 7.01 9.65 -6.83
C ASN A 122 6.89 9.97 -8.33
N SER A 123 7.76 10.83 -8.83
CA SER A 123 7.74 11.27 -10.23
C SER A 123 8.52 10.30 -11.12
N ALA A 124 7.92 9.86 -12.22
CA ALA A 124 8.63 9.12 -13.26
C ALA A 124 9.14 10.09 -14.35
N GLU A 125 10.46 10.28 -14.43
CA GLU A 125 11.08 11.22 -15.36
C GLU A 125 11.50 10.53 -16.65
N LEU A 126 11.13 11.09 -17.81
CA LEU A 126 11.52 10.57 -19.11
C LEU A 126 13.01 10.79 -19.37
N VAL A 127 13.72 9.72 -19.75
CA VAL A 127 15.17 9.79 -19.99
C VAL A 127 15.52 10.46 -21.33
N GLN A 128 14.57 10.55 -22.26
CA GLN A 128 14.82 10.98 -23.64
C GLN A 128 14.25 12.36 -24.01
N THR A 129 13.42 12.97 -23.16
CA THR A 129 12.72 14.22 -23.50
C THR A 129 12.98 15.26 -22.43
N LEU A 130 13.69 16.33 -22.80
CA LEU A 130 13.82 17.52 -21.97
C LEU A 130 12.47 18.26 -21.97
N ASN A 131 11.96 18.61 -20.80
CA ASN A 131 10.79 19.48 -20.58
C ASN A 131 9.38 18.86 -20.76
N VAL A 132 9.13 17.65 -20.26
CA VAL A 132 7.74 17.21 -20.00
C VAL A 132 7.49 17.30 -18.49
N GLU A 133 6.35 17.88 -18.08
CA GLU A 133 5.93 17.83 -16.68
C GLU A 133 5.80 16.36 -16.24
N SER A 134 6.59 15.97 -15.24
CA SER A 134 6.54 14.61 -14.71
C SER A 134 5.26 14.41 -13.91
N SER A 135 4.54 13.34 -14.23
CA SER A 135 3.38 12.90 -13.45
C SER A 135 3.82 12.08 -12.24
N TYR A 136 3.02 12.11 -11.18
CA TYR A 136 3.22 11.27 -10.00
C TYR A 136 2.51 9.94 -10.16
N TYR A 137 3.22 8.86 -9.85
CA TYR A 137 2.69 7.51 -9.86
C TYR A 137 2.92 6.83 -8.51
N TYR A 138 2.09 5.86 -8.17
CA TYR A 138 2.17 5.12 -6.93
C TYR A 138 3.15 3.94 -7.05
N PHE A 139 4.18 3.96 -6.21
CA PHE A 139 5.21 2.93 -6.06
C PHE A 139 5.02 2.21 -4.71
N VAL A 140 5.21 0.89 -4.72
CA VAL A 140 5.05 0.02 -3.54
C VAL A 140 5.97 -1.20 -3.65
N HIS A 141 7.27 -1.01 -3.42
CA HIS A 141 8.28 -2.06 -3.65
C HIS A 141 9.55 -1.90 -2.82
N SER A 142 10.17 -3.03 -2.44
CA SER A 142 11.50 -3.05 -1.79
C SER A 142 12.64 -3.22 -2.79
N TYR A 143 12.35 -3.79 -3.96
CA TYR A 143 13.33 -4.23 -4.95
C TYR A 143 13.11 -3.51 -6.27
N CYS A 144 14.18 -3.11 -6.95
CA CYS A 144 14.14 -2.30 -8.16
C CYS A 144 15.35 -2.58 -9.09
N ALA A 145 15.24 -2.16 -10.34
CA ALA A 145 16.40 -2.15 -11.24
C ALA A 145 17.17 -0.84 -11.07
N LYS A 146 18.25 -0.86 -10.27
CA LYS A 146 19.10 0.32 -10.02
C LYS A 146 19.77 0.78 -11.32
N CYS A 147 19.86 2.08 -11.53
CA CYS A 147 20.51 2.66 -12.70
C CYS A 147 21.38 3.86 -12.34
N SER A 148 22.15 4.34 -13.30
CA SER A 148 23.05 5.48 -13.12
C SER A 148 22.94 6.47 -14.29
N PRO A 149 23.14 7.79 -14.05
CA PRO A 149 23.00 8.83 -15.08
C PRO A 149 23.80 8.61 -16.36
N ASN A 150 24.96 7.97 -16.25
CA ASN A 150 25.91 7.76 -17.35
C ASN A 150 26.02 6.28 -17.75
N ASP A 151 25.00 5.47 -17.47
CA ASP A 151 24.98 4.06 -17.83
C ASP A 151 24.91 3.90 -19.37
N GLN A 152 25.90 3.21 -19.94
CA GLN A 152 26.01 2.90 -21.38
C GLN A 152 25.82 1.41 -21.68
N THR A 153 25.40 0.61 -20.70
CA THR A 153 25.14 -0.82 -20.88
C THR A 153 23.95 -1.08 -21.82
N ASP A 154 23.77 -2.32 -22.27
CA ASP A 154 22.57 -2.67 -23.03
C ASP A 154 21.29 -2.50 -22.20
N PHE A 155 21.38 -2.66 -20.87
CA PHE A 155 20.31 -2.37 -19.92
C PHE A 155 19.84 -0.90 -20.00
N ALA A 156 20.76 0.06 -20.11
CA ALA A 156 20.41 1.48 -20.22
C ALA A 156 19.46 1.77 -21.41
N LYS A 157 19.58 1.03 -22.51
CA LYS A 157 18.72 1.17 -23.70
C LYS A 157 17.26 0.72 -23.47
N TRP A 158 17.00 -0.04 -22.41
CA TRP A 158 15.65 -0.43 -22.00
C TRP A 158 14.97 0.67 -21.19
N THR A 159 15.73 1.56 -20.56
CA THR A 159 15.19 2.57 -19.64
C THR A 159 14.34 3.58 -20.40
N TYR A 160 13.06 3.67 -20.04
CA TYR A 160 12.13 4.65 -20.59
C TYR A 160 11.91 5.82 -19.64
N THR A 161 11.69 5.50 -18.36
CA THR A 161 11.67 6.49 -17.28
C THR A 161 12.55 6.03 -16.13
N ALA A 162 13.12 6.99 -15.41
CA ALA A 162 13.83 6.76 -14.17
C ALA A 162 13.19 7.58 -13.04
N THR A 163 13.40 7.13 -11.81
CA THR A 163 12.93 7.81 -10.60
C THR A 163 14.05 7.74 -9.56
N GLN A 164 14.17 8.79 -8.75
CA GLN A 164 15.07 8.78 -7.60
C GLN A 164 14.30 8.60 -6.31
N TYR A 165 14.85 7.76 -5.43
CA TYR A 165 14.37 7.53 -4.08
C TYR A 165 15.55 7.57 -3.11
N GLY A 166 15.55 8.55 -2.20
CA GLY A 166 16.74 9.00 -1.47
C GLY A 166 17.90 9.30 -2.42
N GLN A 167 19.03 8.65 -2.21
CA GLN A 167 20.24 8.79 -3.03
C GLN A 167 20.31 7.81 -4.21
N GLU A 168 19.36 6.88 -4.35
CA GLU A 168 19.39 5.86 -5.39
C GLU A 168 18.50 6.24 -6.58
N LEU A 169 19.02 6.00 -7.78
CA LEU A 169 18.29 6.07 -9.04
C LEU A 169 17.88 4.65 -9.47
N PHE A 170 16.65 4.52 -9.95
CA PHE A 170 16.15 3.25 -10.48
C PHE A 170 15.28 3.45 -11.72
N VAL A 171 15.15 2.38 -12.51
CA VAL A 171 14.27 2.34 -13.68
C VAL A 171 12.81 2.21 -13.22
N SER A 172 12.03 3.27 -13.40
CA SER A 172 10.60 3.28 -13.11
C SER A 172 9.75 2.73 -14.24
N SER A 173 10.27 2.69 -15.47
CA SER A 173 9.64 1.96 -16.57
C SER A 173 10.64 1.55 -17.65
N VAL A 174 10.42 0.40 -18.26
CA VAL A 174 11.18 -0.10 -19.42
C VAL A 174 10.37 0.03 -20.71
N ARG A 175 11.04 0.26 -21.84
CA ARG A 175 10.42 0.22 -23.17
C ARG A 175 11.43 -0.18 -24.26
N ARG A 176 11.12 -1.25 -25.01
CA ARG A 176 11.88 -1.67 -26.19
C ARG A 176 11.03 -2.55 -27.10
N GLY A 177 10.93 -2.20 -28.38
CA GLY A 177 10.08 -2.93 -29.33
C GLY A 177 8.62 -2.94 -28.87
N ASN A 178 8.03 -4.13 -28.77
CA ASN A 178 6.67 -4.41 -28.30
C ASN A 178 6.51 -4.47 -26.77
N ILE A 179 7.60 -4.29 -26.02
CA ILE A 179 7.61 -4.39 -24.56
C ILE A 179 7.49 -3.00 -23.97
N PHE A 180 6.51 -2.84 -23.09
CA PHE A 180 6.42 -1.74 -22.15
C PHE A 180 6.26 -2.33 -20.74
N GLY A 181 6.86 -1.71 -19.73
CA GLY A 181 6.58 -2.11 -18.36
C GLY A 181 6.87 -1.01 -17.36
N THR A 182 6.12 -0.97 -16.27
CA THR A 182 6.22 0.05 -15.22
C THR A 182 6.49 -0.60 -13.87
N GLN A 183 7.37 -0.01 -13.07
CA GLN A 183 7.57 -0.41 -11.67
C GLN A 183 6.41 0.07 -10.79
N PHE A 184 5.86 1.24 -11.09
CA PHE A 184 4.69 1.79 -10.44
C PHE A 184 3.40 1.11 -10.93
N HIS A 185 2.33 1.28 -10.15
CA HIS A 185 1.00 0.75 -10.41
C HIS A 185 0.09 1.81 -11.04
N PRO A 186 -0.07 1.86 -12.36
CA PRO A 186 -0.95 2.85 -13.00
C PRO A 186 -2.42 2.72 -12.56
N GLU A 187 -2.91 1.50 -12.30
CA GLU A 187 -4.25 1.25 -11.75
C GLU A 187 -4.45 1.79 -10.32
N LYS A 188 -3.36 2.15 -9.63
CA LYS A 188 -3.35 2.81 -8.31
C LYS A 188 -2.82 4.24 -8.34
N SER A 189 -2.60 4.78 -9.53
CA SER A 189 -2.02 6.12 -9.72
C SER A 189 -3.07 7.19 -10.10
N GLY A 190 -4.34 6.98 -9.74
CA GLY A 190 -5.43 7.91 -10.02
C GLY A 190 -5.58 8.22 -11.52
N SER A 191 -5.98 9.46 -11.84
CA SER A 191 -6.20 9.90 -13.21
C SER A 191 -4.96 9.78 -14.11
N ALA A 192 -3.77 10.09 -13.60
CA ALA A 192 -2.51 9.97 -14.34
C ALA A 192 -2.23 8.52 -14.78
N GLY A 193 -2.45 7.55 -13.88
CA GLY A 193 -2.27 6.14 -14.21
C GLY A 193 -3.33 5.59 -15.15
N LEU A 194 -4.60 5.99 -14.98
CA LEU A 194 -5.67 5.64 -15.92
C LEU A 194 -5.39 6.19 -17.32
N ALA A 195 -4.93 7.44 -17.43
CA ALA A 195 -4.53 8.04 -18.71
C ALA A 195 -3.40 7.25 -19.37
N LEU A 196 -2.40 6.79 -18.61
CA LEU A 196 -1.30 5.97 -19.13
C LEU A 196 -1.80 4.62 -19.68
N ILE A 197 -2.71 3.95 -18.98
CA ILE A 197 -3.32 2.68 -19.43
C ILE A 197 -4.13 2.92 -20.71
N ASP A 198 -4.97 3.95 -20.73
CA ASP A 198 -5.83 4.31 -21.86
C ASP A 198 -5.00 4.67 -23.11
N ASP A 199 -3.97 5.50 -22.93
CA ASP A 199 -3.02 5.87 -23.99
C ASP A 199 -2.28 4.66 -24.54
N TRP A 200 -1.92 3.70 -23.70
CA TRP A 200 -1.35 2.45 -24.18
C TRP A 200 -2.39 1.68 -24.98
N LEU A 201 -3.60 1.45 -24.45
CA LEU A 201 -4.63 0.64 -25.10
C LEU A 201 -5.08 1.18 -26.45
N LYS A 202 -5.27 2.50 -26.58
CA LYS A 202 -5.71 3.18 -27.81
C LYS A 202 -4.69 3.15 -28.95
N LYS A 203 -3.40 2.99 -28.65
CA LYS A 203 -2.37 2.92 -29.69
C LYS A 203 -2.56 1.70 -30.59
N PRO A 204 -2.46 1.86 -31.93
CA PRO A 204 -2.45 0.73 -32.86
C PRO A 204 -1.33 -0.26 -32.51
N GLU A 205 -1.54 -1.55 -32.78
CA GLU A 205 -0.56 -2.61 -32.50
C GLU A 205 0.81 -2.32 -33.14
N ILE A 206 0.82 -1.80 -34.37
CA ILE A 206 2.03 -1.39 -35.08
C ILE A 206 2.80 -0.30 -34.31
N GLU A 207 2.12 0.64 -33.67
CA GLU A 207 2.77 1.72 -32.90
C GLU A 207 3.24 1.24 -31.53
N LYS A 208 2.54 0.28 -30.93
CA LYS A 208 2.97 -0.40 -29.71
C LYS A 208 4.23 -1.24 -29.94
N SER A 209 4.35 -1.85 -31.12
CA SER A 209 5.48 -2.71 -31.49
C SER A 209 6.65 -1.97 -32.15
N LYS A 210 6.49 -0.69 -32.51
CA LYS A 210 7.57 0.13 -33.08
C LYS A 210 8.58 0.53 -32.01
N GLN A 211 9.85 0.38 -32.36
CA GLN A 211 10.97 0.89 -31.56
C GLN A 211 10.89 2.41 -31.49
N ALA A 212 10.90 2.99 -30.28
CA ALA A 212 11.17 4.43 -30.14
C ALA A 212 12.56 4.69 -30.74
N SER A 213 12.68 5.69 -31.62
CA SER A 213 13.93 6.01 -32.31
C SER A 213 15.02 6.35 -31.28
N GLN A 214 15.92 5.39 -31.04
CA GLN A 214 17.08 5.53 -30.16
C GLN A 214 18.18 6.31 -30.88
N THR A 215 18.12 7.65 -30.85
CA THR A 215 19.18 8.48 -31.45
C THR A 215 19.60 9.69 -30.61
N GLN A 216 19.29 9.75 -29.32
CA GLN A 216 19.86 10.77 -28.44
C GLN A 216 20.43 10.13 -27.18
N SER A 217 21.63 10.58 -26.77
CA SER A 217 22.27 10.15 -25.53
C SER A 217 21.31 10.39 -24.37
N ALA A 218 21.10 9.34 -23.57
CA ALA A 218 20.37 9.43 -22.32
C ALA A 218 21.08 10.44 -21.41
N HIS A 219 20.60 11.67 -21.40
CA HIS A 219 20.98 12.64 -20.38
C HIS A 219 19.90 12.56 -19.32
N LEU A 220 20.12 11.72 -18.32
CA LEU A 220 19.32 11.73 -17.11
C LEU A 220 19.40 13.16 -16.54
N VAL A 221 18.24 13.83 -16.57
CA VAL A 221 18.02 15.18 -16.04
C VAL A 221 18.43 15.21 -14.56
N LYS A 222 18.65 16.41 -13.99
CA LYS A 222 18.98 16.63 -12.57
C LYS A 222 17.93 16.01 -11.65
N SER A 223 18.04 14.70 -11.44
CA SER A 223 17.11 13.93 -10.67
C SER A 223 17.14 14.41 -9.23
N LYS A 224 15.95 14.55 -8.65
CA LYS A 224 15.74 14.94 -7.26
C LYS A 224 14.70 13.99 -6.70
N ASP A 225 14.93 13.45 -5.51
CA ASP A 225 13.92 12.63 -4.82
C ASP A 225 12.63 13.43 -4.66
N ASN A 226 11.58 13.01 -5.35
CA ASN A 226 10.28 13.65 -5.40
C ASN A 226 9.20 12.86 -4.65
N LEU A 227 9.56 11.94 -3.75
CA LEU A 227 8.57 11.27 -2.93
C LEU A 227 7.71 12.30 -2.18
N THR A 228 6.40 12.21 -2.37
CA THR A 228 5.44 13.11 -1.71
C THR A 228 5.10 12.63 -0.30
N LYS A 229 4.77 13.56 0.59
CA LYS A 229 4.09 13.25 1.85
C LYS A 229 2.67 12.79 1.59
N ARG A 230 2.33 11.61 2.11
CA ARG A 230 1.04 10.92 1.89
C ARG A 230 -0.03 11.39 2.86
N ILE A 231 -1.18 11.77 2.34
CA ILE A 231 -2.39 12.02 3.14
C ILE A 231 -3.33 10.82 3.03
N ILE A 232 -3.49 10.09 4.12
CA ILE A 232 -4.34 8.90 4.20
C ILE A 232 -5.68 9.26 4.83
N ALA A 233 -6.77 8.92 4.16
CA ALA A 233 -8.10 9.05 4.72
C ALA A 233 -8.53 7.72 5.32
N CYS A 234 -9.04 7.73 6.55
CA CYS A 234 -9.44 6.53 7.26
C CYS A 234 -10.93 6.57 7.65
N MET A 235 -11.56 5.39 7.68
CA MET A 235 -12.90 5.25 8.20
C MET A 235 -13.09 3.91 8.93
N ASP A 236 -13.84 3.94 10.01
CA ASP A 236 -14.28 2.73 10.71
C ASP A 236 -15.57 2.22 10.05
N VAL A 237 -15.58 0.96 9.64
CA VAL A 237 -16.77 0.27 9.10
C VAL A 237 -17.34 -0.63 10.19
N ARG A 238 -18.57 -0.35 10.60
CA ARG A 238 -19.29 -1.10 11.64
C ARG A 238 -20.66 -1.56 11.17
N THR A 239 -21.27 -2.43 11.95
CA THR A 239 -22.66 -2.85 11.76
C THR A 239 -23.54 -2.11 12.77
N ASP A 240 -24.65 -1.52 12.33
CA ASP A 240 -25.67 -0.96 13.23
C ASP A 240 -26.61 -2.05 13.78
N ASP A 241 -27.52 -1.68 14.69
CA ASP A 241 -28.50 -2.60 15.29
C ASP A 241 -29.44 -3.24 14.25
N GLY A 242 -29.59 -2.61 13.07
CA GLY A 242 -30.37 -3.11 11.95
C GLY A 242 -29.60 -4.03 11.00
N GLY A 243 -28.32 -4.31 11.28
CA GLY A 243 -27.48 -5.13 10.41
C GLY A 243 -26.89 -4.37 9.21
N ASN A 244 -27.05 -3.04 9.13
CA ASN A 244 -26.51 -2.24 8.03
C ASN A 244 -25.06 -1.87 8.29
N LEU A 245 -24.27 -1.76 7.21
CA LEU A 245 -22.93 -1.21 7.30
C LEU A 245 -22.98 0.32 7.39
N VAL A 246 -22.38 0.87 8.43
CA VAL A 246 -22.28 2.31 8.67
C VAL A 246 -20.83 2.70 8.94
N VAL A 247 -20.51 3.96 8.67
CA VAL A 247 -19.22 4.55 9.01
C VAL A 247 -19.37 5.34 10.31
N THR A 248 -18.39 5.29 11.21
CA THR A 248 -18.34 6.25 12.32
C THR A 248 -16.96 6.58 12.84
N LYS A 249 -16.70 7.87 13.01
CA LYS A 249 -16.01 8.45 14.17
C LYS A 249 -16.30 9.96 14.19
N GLY A 250 -17.39 10.36 14.85
CA GLY A 250 -17.94 11.72 14.82
C GLY A 250 -19.44 11.80 15.06
N ASP A 251 -20.15 10.68 14.91
CA ASP A 251 -21.59 10.68 14.81
C ASP A 251 -22.24 10.21 16.11
N GLN A 252 -22.58 11.16 16.98
CA GLN A 252 -23.99 11.23 17.39
C GLN A 252 -24.80 11.71 16.17
N TYR A 253 -24.85 10.93 15.09
CA TYR A 253 -25.91 11.15 14.11
C TYR A 253 -27.18 10.68 14.79
N ASP A 254 -27.97 11.67 15.17
CA ASP A 254 -29.39 11.52 15.39
C ASP A 254 -29.92 10.60 14.28
N VAL A 255 -30.53 9.48 14.66
CA VAL A 255 -31.02 8.41 13.75
C VAL A 255 -32.28 8.89 13.01
N ARG A 256 -32.30 10.16 12.61
CA ARG A 256 -33.40 10.88 11.99
C ARG A 256 -32.93 11.71 10.80
N GLU A 257 -31.94 11.25 10.05
CA GLU A 257 -31.91 11.63 8.64
C GLU A 257 -33.04 10.91 7.91
N LYS A 258 -34.04 11.69 7.48
CA LYS A 258 -35.10 11.23 6.58
C LYS A 258 -34.44 10.55 5.39
N VAL A 259 -34.88 9.32 5.12
CA VAL A 259 -34.57 8.54 3.93
C VAL A 259 -34.85 9.40 2.69
N SER A 260 -33.86 10.13 2.20
CA SER A 260 -33.83 10.60 0.83
C SER A 260 -33.33 9.44 0.00
N SER A 261 -34.28 8.69 -0.53
CA SER A 261 -34.10 7.61 -1.47
C SER A 261 -33.33 8.07 -2.71
N SER A 262 -32.06 7.68 -2.83
CA SER A 262 -31.41 7.25 -4.09
C SER A 262 -29.90 7.01 -3.90
N SER A 263 -29.50 5.91 -3.25
CA SER A 263 -28.17 5.33 -3.49
C SER A 263 -28.28 4.37 -4.67
N PRO A 264 -27.53 4.55 -5.78
CA PRO A 264 -27.66 3.72 -6.98
C PRO A 264 -26.99 2.34 -6.87
N VAL A 265 -26.33 2.04 -5.75
CA VAL A 265 -25.57 0.80 -5.57
C VAL A 265 -26.42 -0.24 -4.83
N GLN A 266 -27.13 -1.08 -5.58
CA GLN A 266 -27.70 -2.34 -5.08
C GLN A 266 -26.76 -3.50 -5.44
N VAL A 267 -25.93 -3.94 -4.50
CA VAL A 267 -25.17 -5.18 -4.65
C VAL A 267 -26.00 -6.32 -4.05
N GLN A 268 -26.20 -7.41 -4.79
CA GLN A 268 -26.81 -8.63 -4.26
C GLN A 268 -25.78 -9.36 -3.39
N THR A 269 -25.99 -9.39 -2.08
CA THR A 269 -25.27 -10.28 -1.16
C THR A 269 -26.17 -11.45 -0.77
N GLY A 270 -25.61 -12.66 -0.60
CA GLY A 270 -26.31 -13.86 -0.12
C GLY A 270 -26.77 -13.82 1.34
N GLY A 271 -26.77 -12.65 1.97
CA GLY A 271 -27.10 -12.43 3.38
C GLY A 271 -27.76 -11.07 3.63
N ALA A 272 -28.41 -10.95 4.80
CA ALA A 272 -29.34 -9.89 5.23
C ALA A 272 -28.71 -8.50 5.48
N VAL A 273 -27.65 -8.12 4.78
CA VAL A 273 -27.06 -6.78 4.91
C VAL A 273 -27.70 -5.85 3.90
N ARG A 274 -28.37 -4.82 4.41
CA ARG A 274 -28.94 -3.73 3.59
C ARG A 274 -27.99 -2.53 3.67
N ASN A 275 -27.85 -1.81 2.55
CA ASN A 275 -27.16 -0.52 2.44
C ASN A 275 -25.61 -0.53 2.58
N LEU A 276 -24.92 -1.19 1.64
CA LEU A 276 -23.46 -1.10 1.46
C LEU A 276 -22.97 0.29 0.98
N GLY A 277 -23.88 1.18 0.58
CA GLY A 277 -23.56 2.42 -0.12
C GLY A 277 -22.73 3.41 0.71
N LYS A 278 -22.97 3.49 2.02
CA LYS A 278 -22.34 4.53 2.87
C LYS A 278 -20.80 4.43 2.93
N PRO A 279 -20.17 3.29 3.26
CA PRO A 279 -18.71 3.18 3.23
C PRO A 279 -18.12 3.37 1.83
N VAL A 280 -18.79 2.83 0.79
CA VAL A 280 -18.32 2.90 -0.60
C VAL A 280 -18.36 4.34 -1.14
N ASP A 281 -19.46 5.06 -0.88
CA ASP A 281 -19.62 6.45 -1.31
C ASP A 281 -18.64 7.37 -0.57
N LEU A 282 -18.38 7.12 0.72
CA LEU A 282 -17.37 7.87 1.48
C LEU A 282 -15.95 7.58 0.97
N ALA A 283 -15.63 6.32 0.65
CA ALA A 283 -14.35 5.98 0.02
C ALA A 283 -14.17 6.73 -1.30
N PHE A 284 -15.20 6.74 -2.15
CA PHE A 284 -15.17 7.52 -3.39
C PHE A 284 -15.01 9.02 -3.12
N LYS A 285 -15.69 9.57 -2.11
CA LYS A 285 -15.57 10.98 -1.73
C LYS A 285 -14.13 11.34 -1.32
N TYR A 286 -13.50 10.50 -0.49
CA TYR A 286 -12.10 10.71 -0.10
C TYR A 286 -11.16 10.64 -1.31
N TYR A 287 -11.35 9.66 -2.20
CA TYR A 287 -10.59 9.57 -3.45
C TYR A 287 -10.74 10.84 -4.29
N ALA A 288 -11.96 11.30 -4.53
CA ALA A 288 -12.27 12.51 -5.31
C ALA A 288 -11.77 13.80 -4.64
N ALA A 289 -11.66 13.82 -3.31
CA ALA A 289 -11.05 14.92 -2.54
C ALA A 289 -9.51 14.88 -2.56
N GLY A 290 -8.92 13.86 -3.18
CA GLY A 290 -7.48 13.74 -3.39
C GLY A 290 -6.74 12.87 -2.38
N ALA A 291 -7.41 12.02 -1.58
CA ALA A 291 -6.75 11.08 -0.67
C ALA A 291 -5.70 10.23 -1.41
N ASP A 292 -4.50 10.10 -0.85
CA ASP A 292 -3.41 9.33 -1.46
C ASP A 292 -3.53 7.83 -1.21
N GLU A 293 -4.33 7.45 -0.22
CA GLU A 293 -4.70 6.10 0.16
C GLU A 293 -5.96 6.16 1.03
N ILE A 294 -6.76 5.09 1.01
CA ILE A 294 -7.93 4.94 1.87
C ILE A 294 -7.74 3.73 2.79
N CYS A 295 -7.85 3.96 4.08
CA CYS A 295 -7.83 2.92 5.11
C CYS A 295 -9.26 2.61 5.59
N LEU A 296 -9.65 1.35 5.53
CA LEU A 296 -10.93 0.84 5.99
C LEU A 296 -10.69 -0.05 7.21
N LEU A 297 -11.12 0.41 8.39
CA LEU A 297 -11.00 -0.33 9.63
C LEU A 297 -12.28 -1.13 9.88
N ASN A 298 -12.20 -2.43 9.66
CA ASN A 298 -13.27 -3.38 9.89
C ASN A 298 -13.43 -3.66 11.40
N ILE A 299 -14.40 -3.00 12.01
CA ILE A 299 -14.79 -3.19 13.42
C ILE A 299 -16.11 -3.95 13.58
N THR A 300 -16.56 -4.58 12.49
CA THR A 300 -17.79 -5.38 12.48
C THR A 300 -17.61 -6.70 13.24
N SER A 301 -18.72 -7.25 13.73
CA SER A 301 -18.76 -8.60 14.29
C SER A 301 -19.42 -9.55 13.29
N PHE A 302 -18.63 -10.21 12.44
CA PHE A 302 -19.13 -11.20 11.48
C PHE A 302 -18.74 -12.64 11.82
N ARG A 303 -18.68 -12.98 13.11
CA ARG A 303 -18.37 -14.34 13.58
C ARG A 303 -19.33 -15.43 13.07
N GLN A 304 -20.44 -15.03 12.45
CA GLN A 304 -21.49 -15.92 11.94
C GLN A 304 -21.58 -15.93 10.41
N SER A 305 -20.69 -15.23 9.70
CA SER A 305 -20.65 -15.23 8.23
C SER A 305 -19.41 -15.99 7.75
N PRO A 306 -19.53 -16.90 6.77
CA PRO A 306 -18.39 -17.46 6.08
C PRO A 306 -17.49 -16.35 5.51
N LEU A 307 -16.18 -16.59 5.43
CA LEU A 307 -15.20 -15.60 4.96
C LEU A 307 -15.60 -14.93 3.63
N GLN A 308 -16.03 -15.72 2.64
CA GLN A 308 -16.40 -15.23 1.31
C GLN A 308 -17.66 -14.36 1.31
N ASP A 309 -18.53 -14.54 2.30
CA ASP A 309 -19.80 -13.83 2.43
C ASP A 309 -19.69 -12.65 3.41
N GLN A 310 -18.49 -12.34 3.92
CA GLN A 310 -18.31 -11.22 4.82
C GLN A 310 -18.68 -9.91 4.13
N PRO A 311 -19.57 -9.08 4.72
CA PRO A 311 -19.99 -7.81 4.13
C PRO A 311 -18.83 -6.86 3.81
N MET A 312 -17.76 -6.94 4.59
CA MET A 312 -16.55 -6.15 4.34
C MET A 312 -15.88 -6.50 3.00
N ILE A 313 -15.89 -7.77 2.59
CA ILE A 313 -15.38 -8.20 1.27
C ILE A 313 -16.17 -7.53 0.14
N ALA A 314 -17.51 -7.44 0.29
CA ALA A 314 -18.36 -6.74 -0.66
C ALA A 314 -18.08 -5.23 -0.70
N VAL A 315 -17.83 -4.59 0.45
CA VAL A 315 -17.42 -3.17 0.52
C VAL A 315 -16.10 -2.94 -0.20
N VAL A 316 -15.09 -3.78 0.04
CA VAL A 316 -13.79 -3.66 -0.62
C VAL A 316 -13.94 -3.76 -2.14
N ARG A 317 -14.71 -4.75 -2.60
CA ARG A 317 -14.99 -4.96 -4.02
C ARG A 317 -15.65 -3.76 -4.67
N ALA A 318 -16.73 -3.27 -4.06
CA ALA A 318 -17.47 -2.10 -4.56
C ALA A 318 -16.64 -0.81 -4.50
N ALA A 319 -15.79 -0.62 -3.48
CA ALA A 319 -14.89 0.53 -3.40
C ALA A 319 -13.82 0.47 -4.51
N ALA A 320 -13.22 -0.69 -4.76
CA ALA A 320 -12.19 -0.88 -5.79
C ALA A 320 -12.71 -0.65 -7.22
N GLU A 321 -14.02 -0.66 -7.46
CA GLU A 321 -14.61 -0.31 -8.76
C GLU A 321 -14.57 1.19 -9.06
N ARG A 322 -14.42 2.02 -8.04
CA ARG A 322 -14.52 3.50 -8.13
C ARG A 322 -13.29 4.24 -7.61
N VAL A 323 -12.44 3.57 -6.84
CA VAL A 323 -11.27 4.15 -6.17
C VAL A 323 -9.98 3.60 -6.79
N PHE A 324 -9.23 4.48 -7.46
CA PHE A 324 -7.99 4.16 -8.18
C PHE A 324 -6.74 4.64 -7.43
N VAL A 325 -6.79 4.56 -6.10
CA VAL A 325 -5.67 4.74 -5.17
C VAL A 325 -5.61 3.52 -4.24
N PRO A 326 -4.51 3.33 -3.48
CA PRO A 326 -4.37 2.18 -2.59
C PRO A 326 -5.49 2.07 -1.55
N LEU A 327 -5.93 0.83 -1.31
CA LEU A 327 -6.89 0.46 -0.26
C LEU A 327 -6.20 -0.39 0.81
N THR A 328 -6.24 0.06 2.06
CA THR A 328 -5.71 -0.67 3.21
C THR A 328 -6.86 -1.17 4.07
N ILE A 329 -6.89 -2.47 4.37
CA ILE A 329 -7.95 -3.06 5.19
C ILE A 329 -7.39 -3.51 6.54
N GLY A 330 -7.89 -2.93 7.62
CA GLY A 330 -7.55 -3.34 8.99
C GLY A 330 -8.70 -4.04 9.68
N GLY A 331 -8.39 -4.91 10.64
CA GLY A 331 -9.40 -5.61 11.45
C GLY A 331 -9.84 -6.94 10.84
N GLY A 332 -9.81 -8.01 11.65
CA GLY A 332 -10.20 -9.36 11.23
C GLY A 332 -9.14 -10.16 10.47
N ILE A 333 -7.97 -9.59 10.19
CA ILE A 333 -6.85 -10.28 9.51
C ILE A 333 -6.09 -11.16 10.50
N LYS A 334 -6.57 -12.39 10.67
CA LYS A 334 -6.03 -13.41 11.59
C LYS A 334 -6.60 -14.78 11.22
N ASP A 335 -6.14 -15.83 11.88
CA ASP A 335 -6.76 -17.15 11.77
C ASP A 335 -8.24 -17.08 12.19
N THR A 336 -9.12 -17.64 11.35
CA THR A 336 -10.57 -17.66 11.56
C THR A 336 -11.16 -19.05 11.32
N ILE A 337 -12.37 -19.26 11.83
CA ILE A 337 -13.15 -20.48 11.61
C ILE A 337 -14.53 -20.04 11.14
N ASP A 338 -14.94 -20.54 9.98
CA ASP A 338 -16.28 -20.31 9.44
C ASP A 338 -17.36 -21.01 10.28
N PRO A 339 -18.64 -20.63 10.16
CA PRO A 339 -19.74 -21.26 10.89
C PRO A 339 -19.87 -22.78 10.67
N ASP A 340 -19.41 -23.29 9.53
CA ASP A 340 -19.41 -24.71 9.19
C ASP A 340 -18.19 -25.49 9.75
N GLY A 341 -17.27 -24.79 10.43
CA GLY A 341 -16.05 -25.36 10.99
C GLY A 341 -14.83 -25.30 10.07
N THR A 342 -14.96 -24.76 8.85
CA THR A 342 -13.83 -24.57 7.94
C THR A 342 -12.82 -23.60 8.54
N LYS A 343 -11.55 -24.02 8.62
CA LYS A 343 -10.47 -23.19 9.16
C LYS A 343 -9.81 -22.41 8.03
N HIS A 344 -9.61 -21.12 8.26
CA HIS A 344 -8.86 -20.23 7.39
C HIS A 344 -7.67 -19.66 8.15
N SER A 345 -6.49 -19.74 7.56
CA SER A 345 -5.31 -19.07 8.10
C SER A 345 -5.40 -17.55 7.87
N ALA A 346 -4.62 -16.77 8.60
CA ALA A 346 -4.49 -15.34 8.35
C ALA A 346 -4.08 -15.02 6.89
N LEU A 347 -3.29 -15.90 6.28
CA LEU A 347 -2.91 -15.80 4.87
C LEU A 347 -4.12 -15.99 3.95
N ASP A 348 -5.00 -16.95 4.24
CA ASP A 348 -6.23 -17.18 3.45
C ASP A 348 -7.16 -15.97 3.54
N VAL A 349 -7.34 -15.43 4.75
CA VAL A 349 -8.14 -14.22 4.99
C VAL A 349 -7.56 -13.02 4.24
N ALA A 350 -6.25 -12.76 4.37
CA ALA A 350 -5.59 -11.67 3.64
C ALA A 350 -5.71 -11.85 2.12
N SER A 351 -5.54 -13.08 1.61
CA SER A 351 -5.68 -13.41 0.20
C SER A 351 -7.07 -13.08 -0.34
N GLU A 352 -8.12 -13.33 0.44
CA GLU A 352 -9.49 -12.98 0.04
C GLU A 352 -9.70 -11.46 -0.02
N TYR A 353 -9.17 -10.71 0.95
CA TYR A 353 -9.19 -9.25 0.90
C TYR A 353 -8.41 -8.68 -0.31
N PHE A 354 -7.24 -9.23 -0.62
CA PHE A 354 -6.47 -8.81 -1.80
C PHE A 354 -7.23 -9.08 -3.11
N ARG A 355 -7.86 -10.26 -3.24
CA ARG A 355 -8.71 -10.59 -4.39
C ARG A 355 -9.94 -9.69 -4.49
N ALA A 356 -10.48 -9.27 -3.36
CA ALA A 356 -11.62 -8.36 -3.32
C ALA A 356 -11.25 -6.96 -3.79
N GLY A 357 -10.00 -6.51 -3.60
CA GLY A 357 -9.57 -5.18 -4.01
C GLY A 357 -8.66 -4.45 -3.02
N ALA A 358 -8.30 -5.07 -1.89
CA ALA A 358 -7.31 -4.53 -0.97
C ALA A 358 -5.91 -4.55 -1.60
N ASP A 359 -5.08 -3.57 -1.26
CA ASP A 359 -3.67 -3.53 -1.64
C ASP A 359 -2.77 -3.87 -0.44
N LYS A 360 -3.25 -3.57 0.76
CA LYS A 360 -2.56 -3.83 2.02
C LYS A 360 -3.53 -4.32 3.08
N VAL A 361 -3.02 -5.12 4.00
CA VAL A 361 -3.74 -5.56 5.20
C VAL A 361 -3.06 -5.04 6.45
N SER A 362 -3.86 -4.60 7.43
CA SER A 362 -3.38 -4.09 8.71
C SER A 362 -3.60 -5.09 9.83
N ILE A 363 -2.51 -5.49 10.49
CA ILE A 363 -2.48 -6.43 11.61
C ILE A 363 -2.34 -5.64 12.92
N GLY A 364 -3.23 -5.92 13.88
CA GLY A 364 -3.26 -5.25 15.19
C GLY A 364 -2.78 -6.17 16.31
N SER A 365 -3.70 -6.69 17.12
CA SER A 365 -3.35 -7.50 18.31
C SER A 365 -2.46 -8.72 18.03
N ASP A 366 -2.64 -9.38 16.88
CA ASP A 366 -1.81 -10.53 16.51
C ASP A 366 -0.32 -10.16 16.33
N ALA A 367 -0.04 -8.92 15.90
CA ALA A 367 1.33 -8.41 15.79
C ALA A 367 2.00 -8.29 17.15
N VAL A 368 1.25 -7.93 18.19
CA VAL A 368 1.76 -7.86 19.57
C VAL A 368 2.11 -9.25 20.08
N TYR A 369 1.26 -10.24 19.86
CA TYR A 369 1.54 -11.63 20.25
C TYR A 369 2.72 -12.22 19.50
N ALA A 370 2.84 -11.94 18.21
CA ALA A 370 3.98 -12.35 17.39
C ALA A 370 5.29 -11.73 17.89
N ALA A 371 5.27 -10.43 18.23
CA ALA A 371 6.42 -9.73 18.78
C ALA A 371 6.83 -10.26 20.16
N GLU A 372 5.88 -10.47 21.08
CA GLU A 372 6.15 -11.07 22.40
C GLU A 372 6.77 -12.46 22.25
N LYS A 373 6.27 -13.28 21.32
CA LYS A 373 6.83 -14.60 21.02
C LYS A 373 8.26 -14.51 20.47
N LEU A 374 8.52 -13.58 19.55
CA LEU A 374 9.87 -13.36 19.01
C LEU A 374 10.84 -12.96 20.13
N LEU A 375 10.49 -11.94 20.91
CA LEU A 375 11.32 -11.44 22.02
C LEU A 375 11.57 -12.52 23.08
N GLY A 376 10.53 -13.27 23.46
CA GLY A 376 10.65 -14.37 24.43
C GLY A 376 11.49 -15.54 23.91
N SER A 377 11.66 -15.69 22.61
CA SER A 377 12.50 -16.73 22.01
C SER A 377 14.00 -16.39 21.98
N GLY A 378 14.37 -15.11 22.16
CA GLY A 378 15.74 -14.62 22.05
C GLY A 378 16.33 -14.67 20.62
N ARG A 379 15.51 -14.95 19.61
CA ARG A 379 15.93 -15.01 18.20
C ARG A 379 15.89 -13.63 17.55
N SER A 380 16.70 -13.45 16.51
CA SER A 380 16.67 -12.26 15.66
C SER A 380 15.62 -12.29 14.54
N ARG A 381 15.01 -13.46 14.29
CA ARG A 381 13.97 -13.69 13.29
C ARG A 381 12.87 -14.59 13.86
N GLY A 382 11.66 -14.45 13.33
CA GLY A 382 10.53 -15.29 13.72
C GLY A 382 10.64 -16.74 13.26
N ASP A 383 9.61 -17.52 13.55
CA ASP A 383 9.56 -18.96 13.25
C ASP A 383 8.81 -19.29 11.95
N GLY A 384 8.49 -18.28 11.14
CA GLY A 384 7.80 -18.39 9.86
C GLY A 384 6.29 -18.66 9.98
N LYS A 385 5.70 -18.42 11.16
CA LYS A 385 4.32 -18.84 11.47
C LYS A 385 3.38 -17.71 11.87
N SER A 386 3.90 -16.52 12.16
CA SER A 386 3.02 -15.38 12.43
C SER A 386 2.27 -14.96 11.17
N SER A 387 1.12 -14.30 11.35
CA SER A 387 0.38 -13.70 10.24
C SER A 387 1.25 -12.73 9.42
N ILE A 388 2.10 -11.93 10.09
CA ILE A 388 3.06 -11.02 9.46
C ILE A 388 3.98 -11.80 8.51
N GLU A 389 4.65 -12.84 9.01
CA GLU A 389 5.63 -13.61 8.23
C GLU A 389 5.00 -14.32 7.04
N MET A 390 3.85 -14.96 7.24
CA MET A 390 3.18 -15.73 6.17
C MET A 390 2.66 -14.81 5.06
N ILE A 391 2.07 -13.66 5.41
CA ILE A 391 1.55 -12.71 4.44
C ILE A 391 2.70 -12.00 3.71
N ALA A 392 3.74 -11.55 4.45
CA ALA A 392 4.91 -10.92 3.85
C ALA A 392 5.68 -11.87 2.92
N LEU A 393 5.77 -13.16 3.25
CA LEU A 393 6.40 -14.16 2.38
C LEU A 393 5.64 -14.32 1.04
N ALA A 394 4.31 -14.28 1.07
CA ALA A 394 3.48 -14.48 -0.12
C ALA A 394 3.34 -13.20 -0.97
N TYR A 395 3.19 -12.05 -0.33
CA TYR A 395 2.80 -10.79 -0.97
C TYR A 395 3.86 -9.68 -0.86
N GLY A 396 4.99 -9.95 -0.23
CA GLY A 396 6.04 -8.98 0.08
C GLY A 396 5.70 -8.13 1.30
N ASN A 397 6.74 -7.59 1.95
CA ASN A 397 6.59 -6.76 3.15
C ASN A 397 5.62 -5.59 2.93
N GLN A 398 5.64 -5.01 1.73
CA GLN A 398 4.81 -3.87 1.34
C GLN A 398 3.29 -4.11 1.48
N ALA A 399 2.85 -5.36 1.51
CA ALA A 399 1.44 -5.73 1.68
C ALA A 399 1.00 -5.76 3.16
N VAL A 400 1.94 -5.72 4.11
CA VAL A 400 1.69 -5.87 5.55
C VAL A 400 1.92 -4.56 6.28
N VAL A 401 0.82 -3.98 6.77
CA VAL A 401 0.83 -2.84 7.69
C VAL A 401 0.64 -3.38 9.10
N VAL A 402 1.37 -2.84 10.08
CA VAL A 402 1.11 -3.14 11.50
C VAL A 402 0.55 -1.91 12.19
N SER A 403 -0.67 -2.03 12.69
CA SER A 403 -1.30 -1.00 13.52
C SER A 403 -0.90 -1.22 14.97
N ILE A 404 -0.25 -0.22 15.55
CA ILE A 404 0.12 -0.23 16.97
C ILE A 404 -0.69 0.83 17.71
N ASP A 405 -1.08 0.50 18.94
CA ASP A 405 -1.92 1.35 19.79
C ASP A 405 -1.21 1.62 21.13
N PRO A 406 -0.21 2.51 21.18
CA PRO A 406 0.54 2.80 22.39
C PRO A 406 -0.22 3.76 23.31
N ARG A 407 0.06 3.63 24.61
CA ARG A 407 -0.38 4.54 25.68
C ARG A 407 0.80 4.93 26.56
N ARG A 408 0.82 6.17 27.03
CA ARG A 408 1.81 6.67 27.99
C ARG A 408 1.67 5.98 29.35
N ILE A 409 2.79 5.48 29.87
CA ILE A 409 2.94 4.97 31.24
C ILE A 409 3.90 5.89 31.98
N PHE A 410 3.35 6.71 32.87
CA PHE A 410 4.11 7.69 33.64
C PHE A 410 4.92 7.02 34.75
N VAL A 411 6.15 7.49 34.93
CA VAL A 411 7.10 7.02 35.95
C VAL A 411 7.89 8.20 36.50
N ASP A 412 8.45 8.03 37.70
CA ASP A 412 9.47 8.94 38.24
C ASP A 412 10.84 8.55 37.67
N ALA A 413 11.37 9.38 36.78
CA ALA A 413 12.64 9.10 36.10
C ALA A 413 13.84 9.01 37.07
N SER A 414 13.76 9.61 38.26
CA SER A 414 14.86 9.55 39.24
C SER A 414 14.95 8.20 39.96
N THR A 415 13.85 7.44 39.99
CA THR A 415 13.74 6.16 40.71
C THR A 415 13.41 4.97 39.82
N TYR A 416 13.04 5.19 38.56
CA TYR A 416 12.67 4.12 37.63
C TYR A 416 13.89 3.37 37.09
N ASP A 417 14.05 2.11 37.52
CA ASP A 417 15.02 1.15 36.95
C ASP A 417 14.32 -0.01 36.22
N GLY A 418 13.15 0.27 35.63
CA GLY A 418 12.41 -0.72 34.86
C GLY A 418 13.04 -1.01 33.50
N PRO A 419 12.51 -2.02 32.77
CA PRO A 419 13.11 -2.52 31.52
C PRO A 419 13.09 -1.50 30.37
N HIS A 420 12.31 -0.42 30.49
CA HIS A 420 12.11 0.57 29.43
C HIS A 420 12.75 1.93 29.75
N LYS A 421 13.74 1.96 30.67
CA LYS A 421 14.37 3.21 31.12
C LYS A 421 15.06 3.98 30.00
N ASP A 422 15.62 3.26 29.04
CA ASP A 422 16.33 3.84 27.88
C ASP A 422 15.35 4.38 26.82
N GLU A 423 14.04 4.19 27.01
CA GLU A 423 12.97 4.63 26.12
C GLU A 423 12.09 5.72 26.76
N LEU A 424 12.51 6.28 27.90
CA LEU A 424 11.77 7.34 28.57
C LEU A 424 11.77 8.63 27.76
N VAL A 425 10.58 9.21 27.65
CA VAL A 425 10.35 10.58 27.18
C VAL A 425 10.14 11.48 28.38
N HIS A 426 10.73 12.67 28.33
CA HIS A 426 10.62 13.70 29.35
C HIS A 426 9.78 14.86 28.83
N GLY A 427 8.81 15.32 29.62
CA GLY A 427 8.00 16.47 29.25
C GLY A 427 8.86 17.73 29.12
N LEU A 428 8.63 18.48 28.05
CA LEU A 428 9.34 19.73 27.77
C LEU A 428 9.00 20.80 28.83
N THR A 429 9.96 21.67 29.11
CA THR A 429 9.77 22.87 29.94
C THR A 429 8.63 23.71 29.38
N GLU A 430 7.78 24.28 30.25
CA GLU A 430 6.59 25.07 29.89
C GLU A 430 5.48 24.29 29.18
N SER A 431 5.58 22.96 29.12
CA SER A 431 4.50 22.09 28.64
C SER A 431 3.61 21.60 29.79
N ARG A 432 2.38 21.16 29.47
CA ARG A 432 1.47 20.53 30.44
C ARG A 432 2.03 19.27 31.12
N ASP A 433 3.09 18.71 30.55
CA ASP A 433 3.75 17.48 30.99
C ASP A 433 5.13 17.76 31.59
N GLU A 434 5.49 19.02 31.85
CA GLU A 434 6.72 19.42 32.52
C GLU A 434 6.91 18.65 33.84
N GLY A 435 8.14 18.15 34.04
CA GLY A 435 8.50 17.34 35.20
C GLY A 435 7.97 15.90 35.18
N LYS A 436 7.17 15.50 34.18
CA LYS A 436 6.71 14.12 34.01
C LYS A 436 7.64 13.37 33.06
N SER A 437 7.76 12.06 33.29
CA SER A 437 8.45 11.15 32.38
C SER A 437 7.58 9.93 32.11
N TRP A 438 7.66 9.36 30.92
CA TRP A 438 6.86 8.20 30.54
C TRP A 438 7.55 7.33 29.50
N TRP A 439 7.14 6.07 29.40
CA TRP A 439 7.39 5.20 28.25
C TRP A 439 6.05 4.84 27.59
N TYR A 440 6.09 4.26 26.39
CA TYR A 440 4.88 3.90 25.64
C TYR A 440 4.63 2.40 25.69
N ALA A 441 3.59 1.97 26.41
CA ALA A 441 3.13 0.59 26.44
C ALA A 441 2.17 0.30 25.29
N CYS A 442 2.35 -0.81 24.60
CA CYS A 442 1.43 -1.25 23.57
C CYS A 442 0.18 -1.90 24.17
N THR A 443 -0.92 -1.82 23.42
CA THR A 443 -2.19 -2.42 23.81
C THR A 443 -2.69 -3.41 22.78
N VAL A 444 -3.60 -4.28 23.21
CA VAL A 444 -4.33 -5.23 22.36
C VAL A 444 -5.84 -5.09 22.59
N SER A 445 -6.62 -5.83 21.81
CA SER A 445 -8.09 -5.82 21.92
C SER A 445 -8.70 -4.43 21.76
N GLY A 446 -8.17 -3.63 20.82
CA GLY A 446 -8.62 -2.27 20.54
C GLY A 446 -8.41 -1.32 21.72
N GLY A 447 -7.20 -1.30 22.30
CA GLY A 447 -6.87 -0.39 23.40
C GLY A 447 -7.30 -0.83 24.79
N ARG A 448 -7.99 -1.97 24.93
CA ARG A 448 -8.61 -2.41 26.19
C ARG A 448 -7.65 -3.13 27.14
N GLU A 449 -6.62 -3.78 26.61
CA GLU A 449 -5.66 -4.54 27.40
C GLU A 449 -4.25 -3.98 27.16
N THR A 450 -3.57 -3.56 28.23
CA THR A 450 -2.18 -3.08 28.16
C THR A 450 -1.21 -4.23 28.31
N ARG A 451 -0.18 -4.25 27.47
CA ARG A 451 0.88 -5.27 27.47
C ARG A 451 2.17 -4.68 28.03
N SER A 452 3.09 -5.55 28.47
CA SER A 452 4.38 -5.12 29.03
C SER A 452 5.40 -4.70 27.98
N ILE A 453 5.15 -5.02 26.70
CA ILE A 453 5.99 -4.65 25.56
C ILE A 453 5.86 -3.16 25.24
N SER A 454 6.99 -2.50 24.99
CA SER A 454 7.01 -1.09 24.59
C SER A 454 6.70 -0.90 23.10
N ALA A 455 6.38 0.34 22.71
CA ALA A 455 6.20 0.72 21.31
C ALA A 455 7.45 0.46 20.45
N CYS A 456 8.65 0.74 20.98
CA CYS A 456 9.92 0.50 20.28
C CYS A 456 10.22 -0.98 20.11
N GLN A 457 9.99 -1.78 21.16
CA GLN A 457 10.15 -3.22 21.11
C GLN A 457 9.21 -3.85 20.09
N LEU A 458 7.94 -3.44 20.10
CA LEU A 458 6.97 -3.90 19.11
C LEU A 458 7.39 -3.51 17.70
N ALA A 459 7.73 -2.23 17.46
CA ALA A 459 8.11 -1.72 16.15
C ALA A 459 9.29 -2.48 15.53
N ARG A 460 10.37 -2.69 16.30
CA ARG A 460 11.54 -3.48 15.87
C ARG A 460 11.19 -4.94 15.60
N ALA A 461 10.39 -5.54 16.46
CA ALA A 461 10.02 -6.95 16.32
C ALA A 461 9.18 -7.18 15.06
N VAL A 462 8.20 -6.31 14.77
CA VAL A 462 7.32 -6.51 13.61
C VAL A 462 8.03 -6.22 12.28
N GLU A 463 8.97 -5.27 12.25
CA GLU A 463 9.88 -5.08 11.12
C GLU A 463 10.70 -6.37 10.87
N ALA A 464 11.29 -6.96 11.92
CA ALA A 464 12.04 -8.20 11.79
C ALA A 464 11.18 -9.41 11.34
N LEU A 465 9.87 -9.36 11.59
CA LEU A 465 8.89 -10.37 11.15
C LEU A 465 8.42 -10.15 9.70
N GLY A 466 8.75 -9.02 9.08
CA GLY A 466 8.41 -8.72 7.68
C GLY A 466 7.30 -7.70 7.47
N ALA A 467 6.91 -6.91 8.49
CA ALA A 467 6.05 -5.76 8.26
C ALA A 467 6.73 -4.77 7.30
N GLY A 468 5.96 -4.13 6.42
CA GLY A 468 6.48 -3.13 5.47
C GLY A 468 6.02 -1.71 5.73
N GLU A 469 5.12 -1.48 6.68
CA GLU A 469 4.70 -0.14 7.13
C GLU A 469 4.14 -0.24 8.55
N ILE A 470 4.38 0.77 9.40
CA ILE A 470 3.79 0.85 10.74
C ILE A 470 2.78 1.99 10.79
N LEU A 471 1.54 1.66 11.11
CA LEU A 471 0.50 2.63 11.47
C LEU A 471 0.56 2.91 12.97
N VAL A 472 1.07 4.08 13.33
CA VAL A 472 1.27 4.49 14.72
C VAL A 472 0.08 5.33 15.17
N ASN A 473 -0.83 4.70 15.93
CA ASN A 473 -1.87 5.43 16.65
C ASN A 473 -1.31 6.00 17.96
N SER A 474 -2.07 6.85 18.63
CA SER A 474 -1.76 7.30 20.00
C SER A 474 -3.07 7.38 20.78
N ILE A 475 -3.22 6.49 21.76
CA ILE A 475 -4.43 6.45 22.60
C ILE A 475 -4.63 7.79 23.32
N ASP A 476 -3.54 8.45 23.71
CA ASP A 476 -3.56 9.72 24.44
C ASP A 476 -3.83 10.95 23.54
N ARG A 477 -3.76 10.79 22.21
CA ARG A 477 -4.07 11.86 21.22
C ARG A 477 -5.37 11.62 20.47
N ASP A 478 -5.88 10.39 20.44
CA ASP A 478 -7.05 10.04 19.65
C ASP A 478 -8.28 10.89 20.02
N GLY A 479 -8.95 11.45 19.00
CA GLY A 479 -10.11 12.33 19.16
C GLY A 479 -9.83 13.71 19.80
N THR A 480 -8.60 14.04 20.21
CA THR A 480 -8.32 15.30 20.92
C THR A 480 -8.29 16.53 20.02
N GLY A 481 -7.95 16.35 18.73
CA GLY A 481 -7.73 17.46 17.80
C GLY A 481 -6.54 18.35 18.16
N GLN A 482 -5.61 17.89 19.01
CA GLN A 482 -4.47 18.67 19.53
C GLN A 482 -3.15 18.43 18.78
N GLY A 483 -3.18 17.71 17.66
CA GLY A 483 -1.99 17.30 16.91
C GLY A 483 -1.56 15.88 17.21
N PHE A 484 -0.61 15.39 16.42
CA PHE A 484 -0.06 14.03 16.56
C PHE A 484 0.86 13.92 17.78
N ASP A 485 1.17 12.69 18.21
CA ASP A 485 2.16 12.46 19.28
C ASP A 485 3.59 12.47 18.70
N LEU A 486 4.20 13.65 18.60
CA LEU A 486 5.51 13.83 17.97
C LEU A 486 6.61 13.03 18.67
N ASP A 487 6.56 12.91 20.00
CA ASP A 487 7.58 12.17 20.76
C ASP A 487 7.52 10.67 20.45
N LEU A 488 6.32 10.11 20.43
CA LEU A 488 6.10 8.72 20.04
C LEU A 488 6.61 8.45 18.61
N LEU A 489 6.30 9.36 17.68
CA LEU A 489 6.67 9.20 16.28
C LEU A 489 8.19 9.29 16.06
N ARG A 490 8.87 10.26 16.70
CA ARG A 490 10.35 10.34 16.67
C ARG A 490 10.99 9.09 17.26
N LEU A 491 10.45 8.62 18.39
CA LEU A 491 10.95 7.42 19.07
C LEU A 491 10.83 6.19 18.16
N ILE A 492 9.71 5.99 17.48
CA ILE A 492 9.52 4.86 16.55
C ILE A 492 10.38 5.03 15.30
N LYS A 493 10.40 6.21 14.65
CA LYS A 493 11.24 6.45 13.46
C LYS A 493 12.73 6.23 13.74
N GLY A 494 13.20 6.48 14.95
CA GLY A 494 14.58 6.19 15.37
C GLY A 494 14.87 4.69 15.56
N ASN A 495 13.86 3.84 15.63
CA ASN A 495 13.97 2.41 15.94
C ASN A 495 13.69 1.48 14.76
N VAL A 496 13.16 1.98 13.63
CA VAL A 496 12.83 1.14 12.45
C VAL A 496 13.33 1.75 11.14
N LYS A 497 13.47 0.91 10.13
CA LYS A 497 13.81 1.27 8.75
C LYS A 497 12.63 1.17 7.78
N ILE A 498 11.50 0.62 8.19
CA ILE A 498 10.26 0.65 7.40
C ILE A 498 9.52 2.00 7.52
N PRO A 499 8.68 2.38 6.52
CA PRO A 499 7.83 3.56 6.58
C PRO A 499 6.91 3.61 7.80
N VAL A 500 6.65 4.82 8.30
CA VAL A 500 5.74 5.06 9.43
C VAL A 500 4.63 6.03 9.01
N VAL A 501 3.40 5.66 9.37
CA VAL A 501 2.21 6.49 9.23
C VAL A 501 1.85 7.08 10.59
N ALA A 502 1.85 8.40 10.69
CA ALA A 502 1.34 9.10 11.87
C ALA A 502 -0.18 9.06 11.90
N SER A 503 -0.78 8.66 13.02
CA SER A 503 -2.23 8.62 13.22
C SER A 503 -2.59 9.13 14.61
N SER A 504 -3.88 9.45 14.80
CA SER A 504 -4.50 9.97 16.03
C SER A 504 -4.08 11.39 16.42
N GLY A 505 -5.06 12.29 16.55
CA GLY A 505 -4.87 13.65 17.09
C GLY A 505 -4.92 14.79 16.07
N ALA A 506 -4.89 14.50 14.77
CA ALA A 506 -5.09 15.53 13.73
C ALA A 506 -6.39 16.32 13.95
N GLY A 507 -6.31 17.64 13.73
CA GLY A 507 -7.37 18.61 14.06
C GLY A 507 -7.47 19.77 13.07
N LYS A 508 -6.36 20.10 12.40
CA LYS A 508 -6.22 21.18 11.41
C LYS A 508 -5.05 20.87 10.47
N ALA A 509 -4.95 21.58 9.34
CA ALA A 509 -3.91 21.37 8.34
C ALA A 509 -2.49 21.55 8.88
N GLU A 510 -2.29 22.43 9.86
CA GLU A 510 -1.00 22.70 10.50
C GLU A 510 -0.42 21.47 11.19
N HIS A 511 -1.26 20.58 11.75
CA HIS A 511 -0.79 19.36 12.39
C HIS A 511 -0.10 18.41 11.40
N PHE A 512 -0.49 18.44 10.12
CA PHE A 512 0.15 17.66 9.07
C PHE A 512 1.53 18.23 8.72
N LEU A 513 1.66 19.56 8.64
CA LEU A 513 2.95 20.20 8.40
C LEU A 513 3.91 19.91 9.56
N GLU A 514 3.45 20.13 10.78
CA GLU A 514 4.21 19.89 12.01
C GLU A 514 4.73 18.45 12.05
N VAL A 515 3.87 17.45 11.87
CA VAL A 515 4.32 16.06 11.94
C VAL A 515 5.33 15.70 10.85
N PHE A 516 5.17 16.22 9.63
CA PHE A 516 6.12 15.96 8.55
C PHE A 516 7.48 16.62 8.75
N GLN A 517 7.51 17.83 9.33
CA GLN A 517 8.75 18.55 9.60
C GLN A 517 9.49 18.02 10.83
N GLU A 518 8.76 17.60 11.86
CA GLU A 518 9.33 17.31 13.18
C GLU A 518 9.70 15.84 13.41
N THR A 519 9.20 14.91 12.57
CA THR A 519 9.34 13.46 12.83
C THR A 519 9.94 12.68 11.67
N GLY A 520 9.91 13.22 10.45
CA GLY A 520 10.38 12.52 9.25
C GLY A 520 9.46 11.41 8.74
N VAL A 521 8.24 11.23 9.29
CA VAL A 521 7.28 10.23 8.81
C VAL A 521 6.91 10.42 7.33
N GLU A 522 6.61 9.32 6.66
CA GLU A 522 6.28 9.30 5.23
C GLU A 522 4.81 9.66 4.96
N ALA A 523 3.92 9.38 5.92
CA ALA A 523 2.49 9.58 5.78
C ALA A 523 1.82 10.04 7.08
N ALA A 524 0.69 10.71 6.93
CA ALA A 524 -0.19 11.07 8.02
C ALA A 524 -1.63 10.68 7.69
N LEU A 525 -2.29 10.07 8.66
CA LEU A 525 -3.63 9.54 8.57
C LEU A 525 -4.57 10.34 9.46
N ALA A 526 -5.73 10.70 8.91
CA ALA A 526 -6.83 11.21 9.70
C ALA A 526 -8.17 10.56 9.32
N ALA A 527 -9.05 10.46 10.30
CA ALA A 527 -10.39 9.90 10.14
C ALA A 527 -11.46 10.97 10.42
N GLY A 528 -11.66 11.32 11.69
CA GLY A 528 -12.78 12.14 12.12
C GLY A 528 -12.88 13.52 11.46
N ILE A 529 -11.77 14.24 11.31
CA ILE A 529 -11.77 15.59 10.72
C ILE A 529 -12.18 15.60 9.24
N PHE A 530 -11.83 14.54 8.49
CA PHE A 530 -12.22 14.40 7.08
C PHE A 530 -13.67 13.93 6.96
N HIS A 531 -14.09 13.03 7.87
CA HIS A 531 -15.45 12.52 7.89
C HIS A 531 -16.48 13.60 8.22
N ARG A 532 -16.16 14.48 9.18
CA ARG A 532 -17.01 15.60 9.62
C ARG A 532 -16.83 16.86 8.77
N GLU A 533 -15.96 16.83 7.76
CA GLU A 533 -15.64 17.98 6.90
C GLU A 533 -15.17 19.22 7.69
N GLU A 534 -14.58 19.01 8.86
CA GLU A 534 -13.96 20.08 9.66
C GLU A 534 -12.69 20.60 8.99
N VAL A 535 -12.01 19.73 8.26
CA VAL A 535 -10.82 20.01 7.45
C VAL A 535 -10.96 19.20 6.16
N GLU A 536 -10.79 19.82 5.01
CA GLU A 536 -10.81 19.07 3.75
C GLU A 536 -9.43 18.47 3.42
N ILE A 537 -9.41 17.29 2.78
CA ILE A 537 -8.16 16.67 2.31
C ILE A 537 -7.42 17.61 1.33
N ARG A 538 -8.19 18.27 0.47
CA ARG A 538 -7.67 19.24 -0.49
C ARG A 538 -7.04 20.45 0.21
N GLU A 539 -7.69 20.97 1.24
CA GLU A 539 -7.17 22.06 2.06
C GLU A 539 -5.83 21.69 2.70
N VAL A 540 -5.73 20.49 3.30
CA VAL A 540 -4.45 19.99 3.84
C VAL A 540 -3.35 20.01 2.78
N LYS A 541 -3.64 19.51 1.58
CA LYS A 541 -2.66 19.44 0.50
C LYS A 541 -2.28 20.82 -0.03
N GLU A 542 -3.24 21.72 -0.22
CA GLU A 542 -2.98 23.09 -0.65
C GLU A 542 -2.15 23.86 0.39
N PHE A 543 -2.45 23.67 1.67
CA PHE A 543 -1.67 24.22 2.77
C PHE A 543 -0.23 23.68 2.77
N LEU A 544 -0.04 22.37 2.71
CA LEU A 544 1.29 21.74 2.65
C LEU A 544 2.10 22.21 1.43
N LYS A 545 1.45 22.31 0.26
CA LYS A 545 2.08 22.83 -0.95
C LYS A 545 2.51 24.29 -0.78
N SER A 546 1.70 25.12 -0.12
CA SER A 546 2.06 26.53 0.17
C SER A 546 3.26 26.69 1.11
N LYS A 547 3.65 25.60 1.78
CA LYS A 547 4.80 25.50 2.69
C LYS A 547 5.93 24.65 2.08
N ASP A 548 5.97 24.55 0.76
CA ASP A 548 6.98 23.81 -0.01
C ASP A 548 7.09 22.31 0.33
N THR A 549 6.04 21.73 0.94
CA THR A 549 5.97 20.28 1.17
C THR A 549 5.43 19.59 -0.08
N LYS A 550 6.17 18.59 -0.57
CA LYS A 550 5.76 17.81 -1.75
C LYS A 550 4.54 16.96 -1.42
N VAL A 551 3.45 17.21 -2.13
CA VAL A 551 2.19 16.46 -2.02
C VAL A 551 1.66 16.15 -3.41
N ARG A 552 0.92 15.04 -3.57
CA ARG A 552 0.23 14.76 -4.83
C ARG A 552 -0.90 15.77 -5.05
N THR A 553 -0.87 16.46 -6.19
CA THR A 553 -1.84 17.52 -6.53
C THR A 553 -2.79 17.16 -7.67
N SER A 554 -2.49 16.11 -8.44
CA SER A 554 -3.37 15.58 -9.49
C SER A 554 -4.46 14.68 -8.88
N ILE A 555 -5.72 14.99 -9.15
CA ILE A 555 -6.90 14.19 -8.79
C ILE A 555 -7.30 13.30 -9.97
#